data_AF-A0AAU8IGA4-F1
#
_entry.id   AF-A0AAU8IGA4-F1
#
_cell.length_a   1.000
_cell.length_b   1.000
_cell.length_c   1.000
_cell.angle_alpha   90.00
_cell.angle_beta   90.00
_cell.angle_gamma   90.00
#
_symmetry.space_group_name_H-M   'P 1'
#
loop_
_entity.id
_entity.type
_entity.pdbx_description
1 polymer ?
#
loop_
_entity_poly.entity_id
_entity_poly.type
_entity_poly.pdbx_seq_one_letter_code
_entity_poly.pdbx_strand_id
1 'polypeptide(L)'
;MRNSSNKDISISRIVETKLTYGMDYYQTMTGTFNKSELRRLSPSKSTTIILKYQVRPNRKGEKAKLYLAQDLYAPLVLDQFKKGVRYGIAVQL
;
A
#
# COMPACT_ATOMS: atom_id res chain seq x y z
N MET A 1 5.62 9.25 -1.38
CA MET A 1 5.31 9.06 0.05
C MET A 1 6.27 9.86 0.91
N ARG A 2 5.84 10.34 2.08
CA ARG A 2 6.68 11.07 3.05
C ARG A 2 6.64 10.36 4.40
N ASN A 3 7.80 10.14 5.04
CA ASN A 3 7.84 9.69 6.42
C ASN A 3 7.54 10.88 7.35
N SER A 4 6.33 10.91 7.91
CA SER A 4 5.90 11.93 8.89
C SER A 4 6.17 11.56 10.34
N SER A 5 6.77 10.38 10.60
CA SER A 5 7.15 9.96 11.95
C SER A 5 8.49 10.54 12.38
N ASN A 6 8.81 10.39 13.67
CA ASN A 6 10.08 10.79 14.27
C ASN A 6 11.15 9.68 14.24
N LYS A 7 10.91 8.56 13.56
CA LYS A 7 11.84 7.44 13.47
C LYS A 7 12.01 6.98 12.02
N ASP A 8 13.10 6.24 11.77
CA ASP A 8 13.23 5.52 10.51
C ASP A 8 12.10 4.50 10.37
N ILE A 9 11.55 4.39 9.17
CA ILE A 9 10.51 3.39 8.86
C ILE A 9 10.96 2.49 7.71
N SER A 10 10.57 1.22 7.78
CA SER A 10 10.61 0.34 6.62
C SER A 10 9.26 0.43 5.92
N ILE A 11 9.27 0.82 4.65
CA ILE A 11 8.07 0.83 3.80
C ILE A 11 8.19 -0.22 2.68
N SER A 12 9.07 -1.20 2.82
CA SER A 12 9.30 -2.24 1.81
C SER A 12 8.03 -2.94 1.35
N ARG A 13 7.08 -3.15 2.26
CA ARG A 13 5.78 -3.80 2.00
C ARG A 13 4.79 -2.95 1.19
N ILE A 14 5.11 -1.66 0.94
CA ILE A 14 4.31 -0.81 0.06
C ILE A 14 4.26 -1.34 -1.39
N VAL A 15 5.29 -2.08 -1.81
CA VAL A 15 5.34 -2.68 -3.16
C VAL A 15 4.41 -3.88 -3.30
N GLU A 16 3.90 -4.42 -2.17
CA GLU A 16 2.94 -5.52 -2.12
C GLU A 16 1.48 -5.01 -2.11
N THR A 17 1.29 -3.70 -2.30
CA THR A 17 -0.04 -3.12 -2.42
C THR A 17 -0.81 -3.74 -3.58
N LYS A 18 -2.12 -3.87 -3.40
CA LYS A 18 -3.02 -4.44 -4.42
C LYS A 18 -3.92 -3.34 -4.94
N LEU A 19 -4.00 -3.22 -6.26
CA LEU A 19 -4.97 -2.36 -6.91
C LEU A 19 -6.30 -3.12 -7.02
N THR A 20 -7.41 -2.44 -6.78
CA THR A 20 -8.72 -3.09 -6.75
C THR A 20 -9.79 -2.26 -7.45
N TYR A 21 -10.74 -2.99 -8.03
CA TYR A 21 -11.97 -2.48 -8.62
C TYR A 21 -13.13 -3.33 -8.10
N GLY A 22 -13.83 -2.84 -7.08
CA GLY A 22 -14.80 -3.65 -6.34
C GLY A 22 -14.13 -4.87 -5.71
N MET A 23 -14.54 -6.07 -6.13
CA MET A 23 -13.99 -7.36 -5.67
C MET A 23 -12.85 -7.90 -6.55
N ASP A 24 -12.53 -7.23 -7.66
CA ASP A 24 -11.40 -7.61 -8.50
C ASP A 24 -10.10 -7.08 -7.91
N TYR A 25 -9.11 -7.96 -7.73
CA TYR A 25 -7.79 -7.62 -7.22
C TYR A 25 -6.73 -7.79 -8.31
N TYR A 26 -5.85 -6.79 -8.43
CA TYR A 26 -4.72 -6.77 -9.33
C TYR A 26 -3.43 -6.64 -8.52
N GLN A 27 -2.49 -7.52 -8.82
CA GLN A 27 -1.12 -7.45 -8.32
C GLN A 27 -0.22 -6.88 -9.41
N THR A 28 0.82 -6.16 -9.01
CA THR A 28 1.83 -5.68 -9.94
C THR A 28 2.92 -6.73 -10.12
N MET A 29 3.31 -6.98 -11.37
CA MET A 29 4.48 -7.81 -11.69
C MET A 29 5.70 -6.97 -12.07
N THR A 30 5.55 -5.65 -12.17
CA THR A 30 6.61 -4.74 -12.64
C THR A 30 6.54 -3.38 -11.94
N GLY A 31 7.68 -2.86 -11.52
CA GLY A 31 7.76 -1.55 -10.87
C GLY A 31 9.20 -1.06 -10.73
N THR A 32 9.34 0.21 -10.39
CA THR A 32 10.64 0.85 -10.13
C THR A 32 10.60 1.52 -8.76
N PHE A 33 11.61 1.24 -7.95
CA PHE A 33 11.78 1.79 -6.60
C PHE A 33 13.24 1.74 -6.16
N ASN A 34 13.63 2.61 -5.23
CA ASN A 34 14.93 2.54 -4.59
C ASN A 34 14.88 1.59 -3.38
N LYS A 35 15.55 0.45 -3.48
CA LYS A 35 15.53 -0.61 -2.45
C LYS A 35 16.10 -0.14 -1.11
N SER A 36 17.11 0.74 -1.08
CA SER A 36 17.69 1.22 0.18
C SER A 36 16.71 2.14 0.91
N GLU A 37 16.09 3.07 0.18
CA GLU A 37 15.06 3.98 0.70
C GLU A 37 13.82 3.24 1.20
N LEU A 38 13.43 2.14 0.56
CA LEU A 38 12.31 1.32 1.03
C LEU A 38 12.60 0.59 2.35
N ARG A 39 13.83 0.13 2.54
CA ARG A 39 14.22 -0.58 3.76
C ARG A 39 14.30 0.38 4.95
N ARG A 40 14.76 1.61 4.69
CA ARG A 40 14.98 2.63 5.71
C ARG A 40 14.70 4.02 5.13
N LEU A 41 13.51 4.54 5.39
CA LEU A 41 13.13 5.90 5.06
C LEU A 41 13.21 6.77 6.32
N SER A 42 14.14 7.71 6.34
CA SER A 42 14.37 8.57 7.51
C SER A 42 13.27 9.62 7.74
N PRO A 43 13.14 10.16 8.97
CA PRO A 43 12.16 11.20 9.28
C PRO A 43 12.20 12.35 8.29
N SER A 44 11.02 12.86 7.92
CA SER A 44 10.82 13.94 6.93
C SER A 44 11.29 13.67 5.50
N LYS A 45 11.96 12.53 5.23
CA LYS A 45 12.34 12.16 3.87
C LYS A 45 11.13 11.65 3.09
N SER A 46 11.20 11.86 1.78
CA SER A 46 10.22 11.39 0.82
C SER A 46 10.88 10.46 -0.18
N THR A 47 10.10 9.51 -0.67
CA THR A 47 10.50 8.62 -1.77
C THR A 47 9.32 8.43 -2.72
N THR A 48 9.65 8.10 -3.97
CA THR A 48 8.68 7.85 -5.04
C THR A 48 8.75 6.38 -5.43
N ILE A 49 7.58 5.75 -5.49
CA ILE A 49 7.42 4.36 -5.89
C ILE A 49 6.45 4.35 -7.07
N ILE A 50 6.85 3.70 -8.16
CA ILE A 50 6.02 3.58 -9.36
C ILE A 50 5.68 2.09 -9.53
N LEU A 51 4.40 1.77 -9.36
CA LEU A 51 3.84 0.43 -9.54
C LEU A 51 2.99 0.41 -10.80
N LYS A 52 3.22 -0.55 -11.69
CA LYS A 52 2.43 -0.70 -12.93
C LYS A 52 1.54 -1.92 -12.83
N TYR A 53 0.24 -1.73 -13.02
CA TYR A 53 -0.76 -2.80 -12.96
C TYR A 53 -1.33 -3.06 -14.35
N GLN A 54 -1.46 -4.33 -14.70
CA GLN A 54 -2.17 -4.75 -15.91
C GLN A 54 -3.64 -4.95 -15.55
N VAL A 55 -4.48 -3.97 -15.92
CA VAL A 55 -5.91 -3.94 -15.57
C VAL A 55 -6.75 -4.30 -16.80
N ARG A 56 -7.87 -5.01 -16.59
CA ARG A 56 -8.79 -5.34 -17.68
C ARG A 56 -9.43 -4.06 -18.26
N PRO A 57 -9.60 -3.95 -19.60
CA PRO A 57 -10.12 -2.74 -20.23
C PRO A 57 -11.53 -2.33 -19.76
N ASN A 58 -12.33 -3.29 -19.32
CA ASN A 58 -13.69 -3.06 -18.84
C ASN A 58 -13.78 -2.31 -17.49
N ARG A 59 -12.65 -2.06 -16.82
CA ARG A 59 -12.57 -1.25 -15.59
C ARG A 59 -12.31 0.24 -15.85
N LYS A 60 -12.28 0.67 -17.11
CA LYS A 60 -12.04 2.06 -17.49
C LYS A 60 -13.15 2.98 -16.93
N GLY A 61 -12.75 4.04 -16.25
CA GLY A 61 -13.67 5.03 -15.64
C GLY A 61 -14.17 4.68 -14.24
N GLU A 62 -13.87 3.47 -13.74
CA GLU A 62 -14.17 3.09 -12.36
C GLU A 62 -13.16 3.69 -11.37
N LYS A 63 -13.62 3.93 -10.14
CA LYS A 63 -12.81 4.42 -9.02
C LYS A 63 -12.00 3.28 -8.41
N ALA A 64 -10.70 3.23 -8.73
CA ALA A 64 -9.80 2.23 -8.19
C ALA A 64 -9.45 2.52 -6.71
N LYS A 65 -9.16 1.46 -5.96
CA LYS A 65 -8.60 1.57 -4.60
C LYS A 65 -7.30 0.79 -4.49
N LEU A 66 -6.30 1.37 -3.83
CA LEU A 66 -5.03 0.74 -3.52
C LEU A 66 -5.04 0.25 -2.06
N TYR A 67 -5.07 -1.06 -1.86
CA TYR A 67 -5.06 -1.67 -0.53
C TYR A 67 -3.64 -1.80 0.01
N LEU A 68 -3.44 -1.30 1.24
CA LEU A 68 -2.18 -1.40 1.95
C LEU A 68 -2.06 -2.74 2.68
N ALA A 69 -0.87 -3.34 2.63
CA ALA A 69 -0.55 -4.56 3.35
C ALA A 69 -0.77 -4.35 4.87
N GLN A 70 -1.48 -5.28 5.50
CA GLN A 70 -1.93 -5.18 6.89
C GLN A 70 -0.80 -5.19 7.91
N ASP A 71 0.33 -5.78 7.56
CA ASP A 71 1.54 -5.81 8.39
C ASP A 71 2.11 -4.40 8.64
N LEU A 72 1.87 -3.45 7.74
CA LEU A 72 2.20 -2.03 7.92
C LEU A 72 1.43 -1.36 9.07
N TYR A 73 0.31 -1.95 9.49
CA TYR A 73 -0.56 -1.42 10.55
C TYR A 73 -1.10 -2.54 11.46
N ALA A 74 -0.27 -3.57 11.70
CA ALA A 74 -0.65 -4.77 12.45
C ALA A 74 -1.30 -4.49 13.83
N PRO A 75 -0.84 -3.51 14.64
CA PRO A 75 -1.51 -3.20 15.90
C PRO A 75 -2.98 -2.77 15.74
N LEU A 76 -3.30 -1.99 14.70
CA LEU A 76 -4.67 -1.57 14.40
C LEU A 76 -5.53 -2.76 13.94
N VAL A 77 -4.97 -3.64 13.12
CA VAL A 77 -5.67 -4.87 12.68
C VAL A 77 -6.03 -5.74 13.89
N LEU A 78 -5.09 -5.93 14.82
CA LEU A 78 -5.31 -6.73 16.01
C LEU A 78 -6.37 -6.13 16.94
N ASP A 79 -6.36 -4.81 17.14
CA ASP A 79 -7.37 -4.10 17.94
C ASP A 79 -8.79 -4.29 17.38
N GLN A 80 -8.94 -4.17 16.06
CA GLN A 80 -10.23 -4.34 15.39
C GLN A 80 -10.68 -5.81 15.35
N PHE A 81 -9.74 -6.74 15.15
CA PHE A 81 -10.04 -8.17 15.18
C PHE A 81 -10.60 -8.62 16.53
N LYS A 82 -10.06 -8.11 17.64
CA LYS A 82 -10.59 -8.36 19.00
C LYS A 82 -12.04 -7.89 19.18
N LYS A 83 -12.52 -6.99 18.33
CA LYS A 83 -13.91 -6.49 18.29
C LYS A 83 -14.78 -7.25 17.26
N GLY A 84 -14.25 -8.29 16.62
CA GLY A 84 -14.92 -9.03 15.55
C GLY A 84 -14.91 -8.32 14.18
N VAL A 85 -14.08 -7.29 13.99
CA VAL A 85 -14.06 -6.46 12.78
C VAL A 85 -12.87 -6.82 11.89
N ARG A 86 -13.15 -7.15 10.62
CA ARG A 86 -12.10 -7.27 9.59
C ARG A 86 -11.68 -5.86 9.14
N TYR A 87 -10.45 -5.47 9.44
CA TYR A 87 -9.95 -4.12 9.17
C TYR A 87 -8.93 -4.09 8.03
N GLY A 88 -9.09 -3.16 7.09
CA GLY A 88 -8.14 -2.93 6.00
C GLY A 88 -8.15 -1.46 5.58
N ILE A 89 -6.97 -0.93 5.27
CA ILE A 89 -6.79 0.45 4.81
C ILE A 89 -6.60 0.45 3.29
N ALA A 90 -7.39 1.28 2.61
CA ALA A 90 -7.26 1.50 1.18
C ALA A 90 -7.22 3.00 0.86
N VAL A 91 -6.41 3.36 -0.12
CA VAL A 91 -6.34 4.71 -0.68
C VAL A 91 -7.16 4.74 -1.96
N GLN A 92 -8.10 5.68 -2.06
CA GLN A 92 -8.81 5.91 -3.31
C GLN A 92 -7.94 6.71 -4.26
N LEU A 93 -7.86 6.26 -5.53
CA LEU A 93 -7.09 6.91 -6.59
C LEU A 93 -7.96 7.86 -7.42
#